data_AF-A0A660ZS21-F1
#
_entry.id   AF-A0A660ZS21-F1
#
_cell.length_a   1.000
_cell.length_b   1.000
_cell.length_c   1.000
_cell.angle_alpha   90.00
_cell.angle_beta   90.00
_cell.angle_gamma   90.00
#
_symmetry.space_group_name_H-M   'P 1'
#
loop_
_entity.id
_entity.type
_entity.pdbx_description
1 polymer ?
#
loop_
_entity_poly.entity_id
_entity_poly.type
_entity_poly.pdbx_seq_one_letter_code
_entity_poly.pdbx_strand_id
1 'polypeptide(L)'
;MAWGAWCDELVTLKDGTKEARCEMDVVIDQARAPMDWVKDLMAGHFAIPVLDGSKWGVFIDRARAVDKVYEFSGPTANQELDSLAVSVESRAKTPTEIEVTYIDRDEEYERETLLIVPDVRNDERTKRTVMLPGVARRSQAIRVGNHILRSTREMPALTEFIAMPDGALSEVGDVILVKSDVGDWEDGKLFRVLRVGFNQKLRVSLLCREYSTNVYGAASSELPVSKGTVINDKPTAQSAGKAARVTQPDGSTIRRGRIESASPKKQLVITRTPTLKVEEPDGGVA
;
A
#
# COMPACT_ATOMS: atom_id res chain seq x y z
N MET A 1 22.91 9.68 -11.09
CA MET A 1 22.19 10.15 -12.31
C MET A 1 21.10 9.20 -12.82
N ALA A 2 20.89 8.01 -12.23
CA ALA A 2 19.91 7.05 -12.75
C ALA A 2 18.43 7.41 -12.51
N TRP A 3 18.11 8.19 -11.46
CA TRP A 3 16.71 8.46 -11.09
C TRP A 3 16.03 9.48 -12.00
N GLY A 4 16.70 10.57 -12.37
CA GLY A 4 16.15 11.53 -13.34
C GLY A 4 15.82 10.86 -14.68
N ALA A 5 16.75 10.07 -15.23
CA ALA A 5 16.54 9.32 -16.45
C ALA A 5 15.38 8.30 -16.37
N TRP A 6 15.14 7.71 -15.19
CA TRP A 6 13.98 6.85 -14.96
C TRP A 6 12.67 7.63 -14.97
N CYS A 7 12.66 8.83 -14.36
CA CYS A 7 11.50 9.70 -14.36
C CYS A 7 11.15 10.25 -15.75
N ASP A 8 12.18 10.56 -16.55
CA ASP A 8 12.07 11.08 -17.90
C ASP A 8 11.64 10.02 -18.94
N GLU A 9 11.69 8.74 -18.59
CA GLU A 9 11.29 7.65 -19.48
C GLU A 9 9.80 7.77 -19.85
N LEU A 10 9.50 7.68 -21.16
CA LEU A 10 8.13 7.79 -21.64
C LEU A 10 7.35 6.50 -21.40
N VAL A 11 6.23 6.61 -20.68
CA VAL A 11 5.26 5.54 -20.47
C VAL A 11 4.09 5.73 -21.42
N THR A 12 3.68 4.66 -22.09
CA THR A 12 2.49 4.65 -22.94
C THR A 12 1.24 4.44 -22.09
N LEU A 13 0.30 5.37 -22.19
CA LEU A 13 -1.02 5.31 -21.54
C LEU A 13 -1.99 4.43 -22.34
N LYS A 14 -3.15 4.13 -21.76
CA LYS A 14 -4.19 3.27 -22.37
C LYS A 14 -4.75 3.83 -23.66
N ASP A 15 -4.80 5.15 -23.79
CA ASP A 15 -5.22 5.87 -24.99
C ASP A 15 -4.14 5.90 -26.09
N GLY A 16 -2.96 5.30 -25.84
CA GLY A 16 -1.82 5.28 -26.76
C GLY A 16 -0.94 6.54 -26.69
N THR A 17 -1.31 7.53 -25.88
CA THR A 17 -0.46 8.71 -25.65
C THR A 17 0.76 8.34 -24.81
N LYS A 18 1.80 9.18 -24.88
CA LYS A 18 3.03 8.98 -24.11
C LYS A 18 3.26 10.17 -23.20
N GLU A 19 3.66 9.89 -21.98
CA GLU A 19 4.04 10.91 -21.01
C GLU A 19 5.30 10.47 -20.25
N ALA A 20 6.04 11.43 -19.68
CA ALA A 20 7.12 11.10 -18.74
C ALA A 20 6.56 10.27 -17.57
N ARG A 21 7.31 9.26 -17.13
CA ARG A 21 6.91 8.33 -16.08
C ARG A 21 6.48 9.04 -14.80
N CYS A 22 7.22 10.09 -14.46
CA CYS A 22 7.17 10.78 -13.19
C CYS A 22 7.37 12.28 -13.39
N GLU A 23 6.41 13.09 -12.94
CA GLU A 23 6.56 14.54 -12.79
C GLU A 23 6.24 14.91 -11.34
N MET A 24 7.04 15.82 -10.76
CA MET A 24 6.80 16.34 -9.42
C MET A 24 6.35 17.80 -9.48
N ASP A 25 5.19 18.07 -8.90
CA ASP A 25 4.63 19.41 -8.74
C ASP A 25 4.19 19.59 -7.27
N VAL A 26 5.05 20.21 -6.47
CA VAL A 26 4.87 20.31 -5.02
C VAL A 26 5.05 21.75 -4.55
N VAL A 27 4.12 22.20 -3.71
CA VAL A 27 4.28 23.38 -2.87
C VAL A 27 4.46 22.91 -1.43
N ILE A 28 5.53 23.35 -0.78
CA ILE A 28 5.81 23.07 0.62
C ILE A 28 5.57 24.35 1.41
N ASP A 29 4.43 24.42 2.06
CA ASP A 29 3.98 25.56 2.87
C ASP A 29 3.85 25.21 4.37
N GLN A 30 3.90 23.92 4.71
CA GLN A 30 3.77 23.41 6.07
C GLN A 30 5.09 22.94 6.65
N ALA A 31 5.33 23.27 7.92
CA ALA A 31 6.45 22.75 8.69
C ALA A 31 6.24 21.27 9.02
N ARG A 32 7.09 20.41 8.46
CA ARG A 32 7.20 18.97 8.79
C ARG A 32 8.68 18.58 8.84
N ALA A 33 8.99 17.42 9.42
CA ALA A 33 10.35 16.91 9.39
C ALA A 33 10.81 16.72 7.93
N PRO A 34 12.01 17.22 7.53
CA PRO A 34 12.45 17.15 6.14
C PRO A 34 12.44 15.74 5.55
N MET A 35 12.81 14.74 6.35
CA MET A 35 12.82 13.35 5.90
C MET A 35 11.43 12.77 5.66
N ASP A 36 10.38 13.29 6.30
CA ASP A 36 9.02 12.86 6.03
C ASP A 36 8.56 13.40 4.68
N TRP A 37 8.91 14.66 4.36
CA TRP A 37 8.72 15.21 3.01
C TRP A 37 9.44 14.36 1.96
N VAL A 38 10.72 14.06 2.17
CA VAL A 38 11.50 13.26 1.21
C VAL A 38 10.88 11.88 0.98
N LYS A 39 10.46 11.19 2.04
CA LYS A 39 9.83 9.86 1.93
C LYS A 39 8.52 9.91 1.17
N ASP A 40 7.63 10.84 1.51
CA ASP A 40 6.31 10.96 0.88
C ASP A 40 6.44 11.35 -0.60
N LEU A 41 7.33 12.31 -0.92
CA LEU A 41 7.60 12.72 -2.29
C LEU A 41 8.20 11.58 -3.11
N MET A 42 9.19 10.87 -2.59
CA MET A 42 9.80 9.74 -3.31
C MET A 42 8.83 8.57 -3.51
N ALA A 43 7.92 8.31 -2.56
CA ALA A 43 6.92 7.26 -2.69
C ALA A 43 6.00 7.47 -3.91
N GLY A 44 5.65 8.72 -4.23
CA GLY A 44 4.91 9.10 -5.45
C GLY A 44 5.68 8.93 -6.76
N HIS A 45 6.98 8.61 -6.69
CA HIS A 45 7.90 8.54 -7.82
C HIS A 45 8.69 7.22 -7.86
N PHE A 46 8.10 6.15 -7.29
CA PHE A 46 8.67 4.80 -7.28
C PHE A 46 10.10 4.76 -6.71
N ALA A 47 10.35 5.55 -5.67
CA ALA A 47 11.67 5.69 -5.09
C ALA A 47 11.65 5.65 -3.57
N ILE A 48 12.77 5.25 -2.99
CA ILE A 48 12.98 5.19 -1.53
C ILE A 48 14.33 5.86 -1.24
N PRO A 49 14.40 6.79 -0.27
CA PRO A 49 15.68 7.33 0.17
C PRO A 49 16.45 6.26 0.94
N VAL A 50 17.70 6.05 0.55
CA VAL A 50 18.60 5.10 1.23
C VAL A 50 19.78 5.87 1.77
N LEU A 51 20.16 5.61 3.02
CA LEU A 51 21.39 6.14 3.59
C LEU A 51 22.51 5.13 3.38
N ASP A 52 23.49 5.50 2.58
CA ASP A 52 24.71 4.72 2.36
C ASP A 52 25.88 5.41 3.07
N GLY A 53 26.20 4.91 4.26
CA GLY A 53 27.17 5.52 5.15
C GLY A 53 26.81 6.97 5.50
N SER A 54 27.54 7.92 4.93
CA SER A 54 27.34 9.37 5.12
C SER A 54 26.58 10.06 3.98
N LYS A 55 26.24 9.32 2.92
CA LYS A 55 25.63 9.87 1.70
C LYS A 55 24.21 9.36 1.53
N TRP A 56 23.34 10.24 1.08
CA TRP A 56 22.00 9.86 0.66
C TRP A 56 22.02 9.36 -0.78
N GLY A 57 21.53 8.14 -0.97
CA GLY A 57 21.21 7.54 -2.25
C GLY A 57 19.70 7.47 -2.46
N VAL A 58 19.32 7.11 -3.69
CA VAL A 58 17.93 6.86 -4.06
C VAL A 58 17.86 5.47 -4.65
N PHE A 59 17.05 4.62 -4.04
CA PHE A 59 16.68 3.34 -4.62
C PHE A 59 15.43 3.51 -5.46
N ILE A 60 15.44 2.99 -6.69
CA ILE A 60 14.32 3.04 -7.62
C ILE A 60 13.65 1.66 -7.63
N ASP A 61 12.36 1.64 -7.30
CA ASP A 61 11.57 0.42 -7.26
C ASP A 61 11.15 -0.01 -8.68
N ARG A 62 12.05 -0.73 -9.35
CA ARG A 62 11.85 -1.26 -10.71
C ARG A 62 12.22 -2.74 -10.81
N ALA A 63 11.85 -3.37 -11.92
CA ALA A 63 12.30 -4.72 -12.21
C ALA A 63 13.84 -4.80 -12.29
N ARG A 64 14.41 -5.79 -11.62
CA ARG A 64 15.84 -6.08 -11.56
C ARG A 64 16.07 -7.59 -11.70
N ALA A 65 17.20 -7.96 -12.31
CA ALA A 65 17.68 -9.34 -12.34
C ALA A 65 18.19 -9.77 -10.95
N VAL A 66 18.37 -11.07 -10.76
CA VAL A 66 18.95 -11.61 -9.52
C VAL A 66 20.40 -11.14 -9.42
N ASP A 67 20.72 -10.47 -8.32
CA ASP A 67 22.07 -10.01 -8.01
C ASP A 67 22.86 -11.10 -7.29
N LYS A 68 22.22 -11.86 -6.37
CA LYS A 68 22.92 -12.83 -5.49
C LYS A 68 22.07 -14.03 -5.09
N VAL A 69 22.74 -15.08 -4.63
CA VAL A 69 22.12 -16.31 -4.13
C VAL A 69 22.54 -16.56 -2.68
N TYR A 70 21.55 -16.85 -1.83
CA TYR A 70 21.67 -17.19 -0.43
C TYR A 70 21.12 -18.61 -0.25
N GLU A 71 21.89 -19.51 0.35
CA GLU A 71 21.53 -20.93 0.53
C GLU A 71 21.63 -21.33 2.01
N PHE A 72 20.51 -21.82 2.55
CA PHE A 72 20.37 -22.23 3.95
C PHE A 72 20.46 -23.74 4.16
N SER A 73 20.73 -24.52 3.11
CA SER A 73 20.86 -25.97 3.19
C SER A 73 22.18 -26.46 2.56
N GLY A 74 22.73 -27.53 3.11
CA GLY A 74 23.93 -28.19 2.56
C GLY A 74 25.29 -27.60 2.99
N PRO A 75 26.40 -28.18 2.49
CA PRO A 75 27.76 -27.86 2.93
C PRO A 75 28.30 -26.51 2.42
N THR A 76 27.56 -25.86 1.51
CA THR A 76 27.89 -24.58 0.87
C THR A 76 27.12 -23.39 1.44
N ALA A 77 26.40 -23.58 2.55
CA ALA A 77 25.60 -22.53 3.17
C ALA A 77 26.43 -21.28 3.49
N ASN A 78 26.05 -20.16 2.88
CA ASN A 78 26.68 -18.85 3.07
C ASN A 78 25.94 -18.02 4.14
N GLN A 79 25.16 -18.67 5.00
CA GLN A 79 24.42 -18.09 6.12
C GLN A 79 24.45 -18.99 7.35
N GLU A 80 24.04 -18.43 8.47
CA GLU A 80 23.75 -19.21 9.67
C GLU A 80 22.43 -19.97 9.49
N LEU A 81 22.51 -21.30 9.49
CA LEU A 81 21.37 -22.21 9.29
C LEU A 81 20.16 -21.85 10.18
N ASP A 82 20.41 -21.51 11.45
CA ASP A 82 19.37 -21.20 12.44
C ASP A 82 18.84 -19.76 12.36
N SER A 83 19.34 -18.92 11.43
CA SER A 83 19.02 -17.49 11.40
C SER A 83 17.85 -17.11 10.49
N LEU A 84 17.35 -18.03 9.65
CA LEU A 84 16.27 -17.74 8.72
C LEU A 84 14.93 -17.58 9.45
N ALA A 85 14.42 -16.35 9.48
CA ALA A 85 13.11 -16.03 10.00
C ALA A 85 12.18 -15.62 8.84
N VAL A 86 11.07 -16.34 8.69
CA VAL A 86 10.06 -16.05 7.67
C VAL A 86 8.79 -15.56 8.35
N SER A 87 8.25 -14.44 7.87
CA SER A 87 6.95 -13.94 8.27
C SER A 87 6.11 -13.63 7.03
N VAL A 88 4.81 -13.89 7.12
CA VAL A 88 3.88 -13.61 6.03
C VAL A 88 2.81 -12.67 6.57
N GLU A 89 2.55 -11.58 5.84
CA GLU A 89 1.46 -10.69 6.20
C GLU A 89 0.13 -11.45 6.20
N SER A 90 -0.65 -11.26 7.27
CA SER A 90 -1.98 -11.86 7.37
C SER A 90 -2.89 -11.27 6.29
N ARG A 91 -3.67 -12.11 5.61
CA ARG A 91 -4.66 -11.69 4.62
C ARG A 91 -5.63 -10.63 5.15
N ALA A 92 -5.96 -10.65 6.43
CA ALA A 92 -6.83 -9.65 7.07
C ALA A 92 -6.17 -8.25 7.17
N LYS A 93 -4.84 -8.19 7.14
CA LYS A 93 -4.07 -6.92 7.16
C LYS A 93 -3.68 -6.46 5.76
N THR A 94 -3.71 -7.35 4.77
CA THR A 94 -3.44 -6.99 3.38
C THR A 94 -4.60 -6.17 2.83
N PRO A 95 -4.38 -4.90 2.43
CA PRO A 95 -5.45 -4.08 1.89
C PRO A 95 -5.97 -4.68 0.59
N THR A 96 -7.29 -4.71 0.45
CA THR A 96 -7.96 -5.09 -0.79
C THR A 96 -8.18 -3.87 -1.67
N GLU A 97 -8.07 -2.65 -1.15
CA GLU A 97 -8.29 -1.40 -1.87
C GLU A 97 -7.29 -0.33 -1.43
N ILE A 98 -6.85 0.49 -2.38
CA ILE A 98 -6.02 1.66 -2.09
C ILE A 98 -6.82 2.91 -2.43
N GLU A 99 -6.96 3.80 -1.46
CA GLU A 99 -7.51 5.13 -1.65
C GLU A 99 -6.34 6.11 -1.82
N VAL A 100 -6.19 6.69 -3.00
CA VAL A 100 -5.11 7.61 -3.34
C VAL A 100 -5.64 9.03 -3.35
N THR A 101 -5.05 9.90 -2.54
CA THR A 101 -5.35 11.34 -2.53
C THR A 101 -4.17 12.11 -3.10
N TYR A 102 -4.46 13.00 -4.06
CA TYR A 102 -3.48 13.84 -4.75
C TYR A 102 -4.11 15.21 -5.10
N ILE A 103 -3.32 16.10 -5.70
CA ILE A 103 -3.78 17.44 -6.11
C ILE A 103 -3.89 17.43 -7.64
N ASP A 104 -5.07 17.55 -8.23
CA ASP A 104 -5.25 17.37 -9.68
C ASP A 104 -5.02 18.67 -10.46
N ARG A 105 -3.97 18.69 -11.29
CA ARG A 105 -3.65 19.86 -12.15
C ARG A 105 -4.77 20.18 -13.14
N ASP A 106 -5.48 19.17 -13.63
CA ASP A 106 -6.53 19.36 -14.66
C ASP A 106 -7.85 19.86 -14.03
N GLU A 107 -7.98 19.79 -12.71
CA GLU A 107 -9.12 20.27 -11.92
C GLU A 107 -8.67 21.44 -11.01
N GLU A 108 -8.00 22.43 -11.60
CA GLU A 108 -7.58 23.67 -10.91
C GLU A 108 -6.72 23.47 -9.65
N TYR A 109 -5.94 22.38 -9.57
CA TYR A 109 -5.18 21.98 -8.38
C TYR A 109 -6.07 21.74 -7.15
N GLU A 110 -7.29 21.24 -7.36
CA GLU A 110 -8.14 20.76 -6.28
C GLU A 110 -7.71 19.38 -5.78
N ARG A 111 -8.01 19.09 -4.52
CA ARG A 111 -7.72 17.78 -3.94
C ARG A 111 -8.69 16.73 -4.47
N GLU A 112 -8.17 15.72 -5.17
CA GLU A 112 -8.96 14.58 -5.65
C GLU A 112 -8.58 13.29 -4.92
N THR A 113 -9.57 12.42 -4.72
CA THR A 113 -9.39 11.07 -4.17
C THR A 113 -9.87 10.00 -5.16
N LEU A 114 -8.98 9.07 -5.46
CA LEU A 114 -9.21 7.91 -6.33
C LEU A 114 -9.29 6.65 -5.48
N LEU A 115 -10.29 5.80 -5.73
CA LEU A 115 -10.35 4.47 -5.14
C LEU A 115 -9.92 3.44 -6.19
N ILE A 116 -8.85 2.72 -5.88
CA ILE A 116 -8.28 1.67 -6.71
C ILE A 116 -8.67 0.32 -6.11
N VAL A 117 -9.38 -0.46 -6.91
CA VAL A 117 -9.97 -1.73 -6.49
C VAL A 117 -9.51 -2.83 -7.44
N PRO A 118 -9.15 -4.04 -6.96
CA PRO A 118 -8.93 -5.17 -7.83
C PRO A 118 -10.26 -5.61 -8.47
N ASP A 119 -10.20 -6.21 -9.65
CA ASP A 119 -11.40 -6.70 -10.32
C ASP A 119 -12.21 -7.65 -9.42
N VAL A 120 -13.53 -7.50 -9.54
CA VAL A 120 -14.63 -7.84 -8.61
C VAL A 120 -14.33 -9.00 -7.64
N ARG A 121 -13.98 -8.69 -6.39
CA ARG A 121 -13.96 -9.67 -5.29
C ARG A 121 -15.04 -9.34 -4.25
N ASN A 122 -15.72 -10.38 -3.76
CA ASN A 122 -16.80 -10.36 -2.77
C ASN A 122 -16.29 -10.49 -1.31
N ASP A 123 -14.98 -10.37 -1.10
CA ASP A 123 -14.37 -10.47 0.22
C ASP A 123 -14.58 -9.17 1.02
N GLU A 124 -14.41 -9.26 2.34
CA GLU A 124 -14.42 -8.09 3.22
C GLU A 124 -13.37 -7.07 2.76
N ARG A 125 -13.82 -5.87 2.42
CA ARG A 125 -12.97 -4.83 1.82
C ARG A 125 -12.18 -4.13 2.92
N THR A 126 -10.86 -4.29 2.89
CA THR A 126 -9.92 -3.56 3.75
C THR A 126 -9.28 -2.44 2.95
N LYS A 127 -9.47 -1.20 3.39
CA LYS A 127 -8.98 0.00 2.70
C LYS A 127 -7.70 0.52 3.33
N ARG A 128 -6.73 0.91 2.49
CA ARG A 128 -5.55 1.70 2.89
C ARG A 128 -5.55 3.04 2.15
N THR A 129 -5.47 4.13 2.90
CA THR A 129 -5.36 5.48 2.34
C THR A 129 -3.89 5.88 2.19
N VAL A 130 -3.56 6.48 1.04
CA VAL A 130 -2.22 6.96 0.69
C VAL A 130 -2.36 8.37 0.13
N MET A 131 -1.61 9.32 0.68
CA MET A 131 -1.47 10.65 0.12
C MET A 131 -0.22 10.71 -0.74
N LEU A 132 -0.33 11.27 -1.94
CA LEU A 132 0.79 11.44 -2.88
C LEU A 132 1.07 12.93 -3.08
N PRO A 133 1.74 13.60 -2.11
CA PRO A 133 2.16 14.97 -2.34
C PRO A 133 3.15 15.02 -3.50
N GLY A 134 3.10 16.08 -4.31
CA GLY A 134 3.95 16.22 -5.48
C GLY A 134 3.46 15.49 -6.72
N VAL A 135 2.46 14.62 -6.63
CA VAL A 135 1.84 14.01 -7.81
C VAL A 135 0.64 14.85 -8.23
N ALA A 136 0.71 15.45 -9.42
CA ALA A 136 -0.38 16.30 -9.93
C ALA A 136 -1.17 15.69 -11.09
N ARG A 137 -0.66 14.63 -11.72
CA ARG A 137 -1.30 13.95 -12.84
C ARG A 137 -2.10 12.75 -12.36
N ARG A 138 -3.37 12.68 -12.77
CA ARG A 138 -4.26 11.54 -12.52
C ARG A 138 -3.65 10.20 -12.95
N SER A 139 -3.06 10.16 -14.14
CA SER A 139 -2.41 8.98 -14.72
C SER A 139 -1.30 8.43 -13.81
N GLN A 140 -0.45 9.30 -13.26
CA GLN A 140 0.63 8.93 -12.35
C GLN A 140 0.08 8.43 -11.01
N ALA A 141 -0.91 9.11 -10.43
CA ALA A 141 -1.55 8.69 -9.19
C ALA A 141 -2.13 7.26 -9.29
N ILE A 142 -2.79 6.96 -10.41
CA ILE A 142 -3.32 5.60 -10.69
C ILE A 142 -2.19 4.57 -10.75
N ARG A 143 -1.10 4.84 -11.49
CA ARG A 143 0.05 3.92 -11.59
C ARG A 143 0.67 3.64 -10.22
N VAL A 144 0.90 4.67 -9.42
CA VAL A 144 1.49 4.53 -8.08
C VAL A 144 0.57 3.70 -7.18
N GLY A 145 -0.72 4.02 -7.14
CA GLY A 145 -1.66 3.28 -6.31
C GLY A 145 -1.86 1.82 -6.75
N ASN A 146 -1.87 1.55 -8.06
CA ASN A 146 -1.88 0.19 -8.61
C ASN A 146 -0.63 -0.58 -8.19
N HIS A 147 0.53 0.04 -8.26
CA HIS A 147 1.79 -0.54 -7.84
C HIS A 147 1.79 -0.90 -6.35
N ILE A 148 1.29 -0.01 -5.50
CA ILE A 148 1.16 -0.26 -4.05
C ILE A 148 0.24 -1.46 -3.80
N LEU A 149 -0.95 -1.47 -4.41
CA LEU A 149 -1.94 -2.55 -4.23
C LEU A 149 -1.39 -3.91 -4.68
N ARG A 150 -0.77 -3.95 -5.87
CA ARG A 150 -0.14 -5.18 -6.40
C ARG A 150 1.01 -5.64 -5.53
N SER A 151 1.86 -4.72 -5.09
CA SER A 151 2.96 -5.04 -4.19
C SER A 151 2.47 -5.69 -2.90
N THR A 152 1.44 -5.14 -2.26
CA THR A 152 0.88 -5.74 -1.02
C THR A 152 0.28 -7.13 -1.23
N ARG A 153 -0.24 -7.41 -2.42
CA ARG A 153 -0.91 -8.68 -2.73
C ARG A 153 0.06 -9.76 -3.19
N GLU A 154 0.94 -9.42 -4.12
CA GLU A 154 1.84 -10.36 -4.81
C GLU A 154 3.16 -10.57 -4.05
N MET A 155 3.48 -9.70 -3.10
CA MET A 155 4.72 -9.75 -2.31
C MET A 155 4.42 -9.69 -0.79
N PRO A 156 3.71 -10.68 -0.21
CA PRO A 156 3.28 -10.66 1.19
C PRO A 156 4.31 -11.20 2.20
N ALA A 157 5.31 -11.97 1.75
CA ALA A 157 6.30 -12.54 2.66
C ALA A 157 7.46 -11.57 2.93
N LEU A 158 7.91 -11.55 4.18
CA LEU A 158 9.15 -10.95 4.64
C LEU A 158 10.05 -12.05 5.17
N THR A 159 11.34 -11.94 4.90
CA THR A 159 12.36 -12.82 5.46
C THR A 159 13.48 -12.01 6.08
N GLU A 160 13.97 -12.44 7.24
CA GLU A 160 15.11 -11.84 7.92
C GLU A 160 16.12 -12.92 8.26
N PHE A 161 17.40 -12.66 8.00
CA PHE A 161 18.46 -13.63 8.29
C PHE A 161 19.83 -12.96 8.47
N ILE A 162 20.79 -13.73 8.99
CA ILE A 162 22.17 -13.28 9.17
C ILE A 162 23.02 -13.80 8.00
N ALA A 163 23.61 -12.86 7.27
CA ALA A 163 24.57 -13.16 6.21
C ALA A 163 25.97 -13.36 6.81
N MET A 164 26.68 -14.38 6.33
CA MET A 164 28.10 -14.57 6.64
C MET A 164 28.94 -13.43 6.02
N PRO A 165 30.21 -13.23 6.42
CA PRO A 165 31.03 -12.09 5.98
C PRO A 165 31.21 -11.96 4.45
N ASP A 166 31.08 -13.05 3.71
CA ASP A 166 31.04 -13.09 2.24
C ASP A 166 29.70 -12.58 1.65
N GLY A 167 28.60 -12.78 2.37
CA GLY A 167 27.26 -12.26 2.08
C GLY A 167 27.05 -10.78 2.45
N ALA A 168 28.05 -10.12 3.05
CA ALA A 168 28.01 -8.71 3.48
C ALA A 168 27.98 -7.68 2.33
N LEU A 169 28.08 -8.13 1.08
CA LEU A 169 28.11 -7.23 -0.08
C LEU A 169 26.73 -6.68 -0.48
N SER A 170 25.64 -7.14 0.14
CA SER A 170 24.28 -6.81 -0.32
C SER A 170 23.89 -5.40 0.02
N GLU A 171 23.28 -4.74 -0.95
CA GLU A 171 22.82 -3.36 -0.83
C GLU A 171 21.29 -3.31 -0.78
N VAL A 172 20.76 -2.23 -0.23
CA VAL A 172 19.31 -2.00 -0.24
C VAL A 172 18.84 -1.92 -1.69
N GLY A 173 17.87 -2.75 -2.05
CA GLY A 173 17.34 -2.84 -3.40
C GLY A 173 17.90 -3.96 -4.28
N ASP A 174 18.89 -4.71 -3.80
CA ASP A 174 19.33 -5.94 -4.46
C ASP A 174 18.19 -6.98 -4.49
N VAL A 175 18.09 -7.72 -5.60
CA VAL A 175 17.22 -8.88 -5.71
C VAL A 175 18.07 -10.12 -5.44
N ILE A 176 17.68 -10.87 -4.43
CA ILE A 176 18.37 -12.08 -3.99
C ILE A 176 17.50 -13.31 -4.22
N LEU A 177 18.14 -14.43 -4.52
CA LEU A 177 17.50 -15.75 -4.53
C LEU A 177 17.83 -16.43 -3.21
N VAL A 178 16.80 -16.76 -2.42
CA VAL A 178 16.95 -17.49 -1.16
C VAL A 178 16.53 -18.93 -1.38
N LYS A 179 17.45 -19.86 -1.17
CA LYS A 179 17.22 -21.31 -1.21
C LYS A 179 17.20 -21.86 0.21
N SER A 180 16.14 -22.59 0.54
CA SER A 180 16.00 -23.26 1.84
C SER A 180 15.11 -24.48 1.69
N ASP A 181 15.41 -25.49 2.50
CA ASP A 181 14.52 -26.63 2.77
C ASP A 181 13.28 -26.22 3.60
N VAL A 182 13.30 -25.04 4.22
CA VAL A 182 12.15 -24.48 4.93
C VAL A 182 11.24 -23.72 3.97
N GLY A 183 9.96 -24.10 3.94
CA GLY A 183 8.91 -23.36 3.22
C GLY A 183 8.81 -23.66 1.72
N ASP A 184 9.31 -24.83 1.27
CA ASP A 184 9.34 -25.28 -0.13
C ASP A 184 10.13 -24.34 -1.06
N TRP A 185 11.26 -23.79 -0.58
CA TRP A 185 12.13 -22.88 -1.34
C TRP A 185 13.37 -23.57 -1.90
N GLU A 186 13.30 -24.88 -2.18
CA GLU A 186 14.44 -25.68 -2.66
C GLU A 186 14.96 -25.16 -4.02
N ASP A 187 14.04 -24.83 -4.92
CA ASP A 187 14.33 -24.21 -6.22
C ASP A 187 14.73 -22.72 -6.11
N GLY A 188 14.57 -22.16 -4.91
CA GLY A 188 14.84 -20.77 -4.58
C GLY A 188 13.63 -19.86 -4.77
N LYS A 189 13.49 -18.91 -3.84
CA LYS A 189 12.47 -17.87 -3.86
C LYS A 189 13.12 -16.50 -3.92
N LEU A 190 12.55 -15.59 -4.71
CA LEU A 190 13.11 -14.26 -4.91
C LEU A 190 12.68 -13.31 -3.80
N PHE A 191 13.64 -12.52 -3.31
CA PHE A 191 13.42 -11.46 -2.35
C PHE A 191 14.18 -10.19 -2.75
N ARG A 192 13.67 -9.04 -2.34
CA ARG A 192 14.32 -7.73 -2.44
C ARG A 192 14.80 -7.30 -1.07
N VAL A 193 16.06 -6.88 -0.98
CA VAL A 193 16.65 -6.36 0.25
C VAL A 193 16.02 -5.01 0.58
N LEU A 194 15.36 -4.90 1.73
CA LEU A 194 14.76 -3.65 2.22
C LEU A 194 15.70 -2.90 3.16
N ARG A 195 16.46 -3.64 3.97
CA ARG A 195 17.38 -3.08 4.95
C ARG A 195 18.58 -3.99 5.13
N VAL A 196 19.74 -3.36 5.20
CA VAL A 196 20.99 -3.97 5.63
C VAL A 196 21.31 -3.38 7.01
N GLY A 197 21.49 -4.24 8.00
CA GLY A 197 21.77 -3.83 9.37
C GLY A 197 22.86 -4.69 10.01
N PHE A 198 23.17 -4.40 11.25
CA PHE A 198 24.07 -5.20 12.07
C PHE A 198 23.32 -5.71 13.28
N ASN A 199 23.47 -6.99 13.59
CA ASN A 199 22.96 -7.55 14.84
C ASN A 199 23.87 -7.18 16.02
N GLN A 200 23.49 -7.59 17.24
CA GLN A 200 24.27 -7.34 18.46
C GLN A 200 25.69 -7.91 18.43
N LYS A 201 25.93 -8.92 17.58
CA LYS A 201 27.24 -9.56 17.37
C LYS A 201 28.00 -8.95 16.19
N LEU A 202 27.58 -7.79 15.68
CA LEU A 202 28.15 -7.09 14.52
C LEU A 202 28.14 -7.93 13.23
N ARG A 203 27.25 -8.91 13.12
CA ARG A 203 27.02 -9.67 11.88
C ARG A 203 25.98 -8.97 11.03
N VAL A 204 26.12 -9.06 9.72
CA VAL A 204 25.19 -8.43 8.77
C VAL A 204 23.83 -9.14 8.83
N SER A 205 22.79 -8.37 9.10
CA SER A 205 21.40 -8.83 9.09
C SER A 205 20.68 -8.19 7.90
N LEU A 206 20.01 -9.03 7.12
CA LEU A 206 19.23 -8.61 5.95
C LEU A 206 17.75 -8.78 6.25
N LEU A 207 16.99 -7.70 6.12
CA LEU A 207 15.53 -7.76 6.07
C LEU A 207 15.12 -7.63 4.61
N CYS A 208 14.41 -8.63 4.12
CA CYS A 208 14.03 -8.74 2.73
C CYS A 208 12.53 -8.97 2.58
N ARG A 209 11.97 -8.57 1.45
CA ARG A 209 10.57 -8.80 1.07
C ARG A 209 10.51 -9.64 -0.17
N GLU A 210 9.51 -10.51 -0.27
CA GLU A 210 9.24 -11.28 -1.47
C GLU A 210 9.27 -10.39 -2.71
N TYR A 211 9.82 -10.91 -3.79
CA TYR A 211 10.01 -10.15 -5.02
C TYR A 211 9.36 -10.88 -6.19
N SER A 212 8.49 -10.15 -6.91
CA SER A 212 7.82 -10.65 -8.10
C SER A 212 7.92 -9.63 -9.23
N THR A 213 8.43 -10.07 -10.39
CA THR A 213 8.54 -9.22 -11.58
C THR A 213 7.18 -8.82 -12.16
N ASN A 214 6.12 -9.58 -11.86
CA ASN A 214 4.75 -9.32 -12.33
C ASN A 214 4.20 -7.97 -11.87
N VAL A 215 4.72 -7.44 -10.75
CA VAL A 215 4.32 -6.15 -10.20
C VAL A 215 4.75 -4.98 -11.11
N TYR A 216 5.86 -5.15 -11.85
CA TYR A 216 6.45 -4.09 -12.67
C TYR A 216 6.09 -4.15 -14.17
N GLY A 217 5.38 -5.20 -14.61
CA GLY A 217 5.02 -5.39 -16.03
C GLY A 217 3.95 -4.41 -16.53
N ALA A 218 3.73 -4.35 -17.85
CA ALA A 218 2.77 -3.44 -18.50
C ALA A 218 1.31 -3.61 -18.02
N ALA A 219 0.96 -4.77 -17.45
CA ALA A 219 -0.33 -4.96 -16.80
C ALA A 219 -0.52 -4.10 -15.54
N SER A 220 0.55 -3.51 -14.98
CA SER A 220 0.54 -2.71 -13.73
C SER A 220 -0.22 -1.40 -13.80
N SER A 221 -0.63 -0.96 -15.00
CA SER A 221 -1.42 0.26 -15.21
C SER A 221 -2.93 0.05 -15.10
N GLU A 222 -3.43 -1.17 -14.94
CA GLU A 222 -4.84 -1.50 -15.24
C GLU A 222 -5.57 -2.16 -14.07
N LEU A 223 -5.91 -1.41 -13.04
CA LEU A 223 -6.99 -1.79 -12.13
C LEU A 223 -8.15 -0.80 -12.28
N PRO A 224 -9.41 -1.26 -12.12
CA PRO A 224 -10.55 -0.37 -12.17
C PRO A 224 -10.45 0.71 -11.08
N VAL A 225 -10.63 1.95 -11.51
CA VAL A 225 -10.57 3.15 -10.66
C VAL A 225 -11.96 3.75 -10.61
N SER A 226 -12.47 4.00 -9.40
CA SER A 226 -13.65 4.82 -9.19
C SER A 226 -13.25 6.17 -8.58
N LYS A 227 -13.96 7.24 -8.97
CA LYS A 227 -13.85 8.50 -8.22
C LYS A 227 -14.48 8.28 -6.85
N GLY A 228 -13.73 8.54 -5.79
CA GLY A 228 -14.26 8.49 -4.43
C GLY A 228 -15.12 9.73 -4.21
N THR A 229 -16.42 9.66 -4.41
CA THR A 229 -17.31 10.75 -3.98
C THR A 229 -17.28 10.78 -2.46
N VAL A 230 -16.92 11.93 -1.88
CA VAL A 230 -17.15 12.18 -0.45
C VAL A 230 -18.66 12.11 -0.23
N ILE A 231 -19.13 10.97 0.29
CA ILE A 231 -20.49 10.86 0.83
C ILE A 231 -20.50 11.69 2.11
N ASN A 232 -20.78 12.99 1.96
CA ASN A 232 -21.32 13.77 3.05
C ASN A 232 -22.71 13.19 3.32
N ASP A 233 -22.83 12.36 4.36
CA ASP A 233 -24.11 11.86 4.88
C ASP A 233 -24.97 13.05 5.33
N LYS A 234 -25.68 13.66 4.38
CA LYS A 234 -26.99 14.24 4.61
C LYS A 234 -27.97 13.37 3.82
N PRO A 235 -28.91 12.69 4.50
CA PRO A 235 -29.87 11.83 3.81
C PRO A 235 -30.75 12.71 2.95
N THR A 236 -30.44 12.78 1.66
CA THR A 236 -31.33 13.37 0.67
C THR A 236 -32.14 12.22 0.11
N ALA A 237 -33.44 12.20 0.42
CA ALA A 237 -34.36 11.19 -0.05
C ALA A 237 -34.35 11.15 -1.58
N GLN A 238 -33.71 10.14 -2.17
CA GLN A 238 -33.84 9.85 -3.59
C GLN A 238 -35.19 9.16 -3.82
N SER A 239 -36.00 9.77 -4.69
CA SER A 239 -37.30 9.25 -5.11
C SER A 239 -37.17 7.83 -5.66
N ALA A 240 -37.88 6.88 -5.06
CA ALA A 240 -37.99 5.52 -5.55
C ALA A 240 -38.53 5.52 -6.99
N GLY A 241 -37.72 5.03 -7.94
CA GLY A 241 -38.19 4.69 -9.27
C GLY A 241 -39.30 3.63 -9.19
N LYS A 242 -40.38 3.82 -9.93
CA LYS A 242 -41.51 2.88 -10.02
C LYS A 242 -41.00 1.49 -10.44
N ALA A 243 -41.24 0.48 -9.60
CA ALA A 243 -41.02 -0.92 -9.95
C ALA A 243 -41.94 -1.32 -11.12
N ALA A 244 -41.35 -1.79 -12.22
CA ALA A 244 -42.08 -2.30 -13.37
C ALA A 244 -42.78 -3.64 -13.02
N ARG A 245 -44.07 -3.74 -13.36
CA ARG A 245 -44.84 -5.00 -13.34
C ARG A 245 -44.46 -5.82 -14.58
N VAL A 246 -44.00 -7.06 -14.38
CA VAL A 246 -43.88 -8.04 -15.47
C VAL A 246 -45.06 -9.00 -15.35
N THR A 247 -45.90 -9.03 -16.38
CA THR A 247 -47.05 -9.95 -16.51
C THR A 247 -46.64 -11.09 -17.45
N GLN A 248 -46.82 -12.34 -17.02
CA GLN A 248 -46.59 -13.50 -17.89
C GLN A 248 -47.79 -13.72 -18.84
N PRO A 249 -47.61 -14.40 -19.98
CA PRO A 249 -48.65 -14.56 -21.01
C PRO A 249 -49.91 -15.33 -20.57
N ASP A 250 -49.89 -15.96 -19.40
CA ASP A 250 -51.02 -16.70 -18.81
C ASP A 250 -51.82 -15.88 -17.77
N GLY A 251 -51.45 -14.60 -17.55
CA GLY A 251 -52.17 -13.68 -16.68
C GLY A 251 -51.85 -13.77 -15.19
N SER A 252 -50.89 -14.60 -14.76
CA SER A 252 -50.49 -14.68 -13.35
C SER A 252 -49.42 -13.63 -12.98
N THR A 253 -49.48 -13.09 -11.75
CA THR A 253 -48.48 -12.14 -11.21
C THR A 253 -47.82 -12.73 -9.95
N ILE A 254 -46.51 -12.98 -9.98
CA ILE A 254 -45.76 -13.45 -8.80
C ILE A 254 -45.21 -12.24 -8.03
N ARG A 255 -45.69 -12.04 -6.80
CA ARG A 255 -45.04 -11.20 -5.79
C ARG A 255 -44.10 -12.09 -4.96
N ARG A 256 -42.79 -12.04 -5.20
CA ARG A 256 -41.84 -12.67 -4.27
C ARG A 256 -41.70 -11.79 -3.03
N GLY A 257 -42.28 -12.24 -1.93
CA GLY A 257 -42.19 -11.61 -0.63
C GLY A 257 -40.88 -11.93 0.10
N ARG A 258 -40.31 -10.87 0.69
CA ARG A 258 -39.76 -10.71 2.06
C ARG A 258 -38.92 -11.86 2.65
N ILE A 259 -37.67 -11.52 2.98
CA ILE A 259 -37.05 -11.98 4.23
C ILE A 259 -36.88 -10.73 5.10
N GLU A 260 -37.60 -10.70 6.21
CA GLU A 260 -37.22 -9.91 7.38
C GLU A 260 -36.57 -10.86 8.38
N SER A 261 -35.39 -10.49 8.86
CA SER A 261 -34.98 -10.86 10.21
C SER A 261 -34.39 -9.62 10.88
N ALA A 262 -34.99 -9.25 12.00
CA ALA A 262 -34.55 -8.20 12.89
C ALA A 262 -33.51 -8.77 13.86
N SER A 263 -32.46 -8.01 14.13
CA SER A 263 -31.75 -8.05 15.41
C SER A 263 -31.37 -6.62 15.81
N PRO A 264 -31.60 -6.22 17.08
CA PRO A 264 -31.58 -4.83 17.51
C PRO A 264 -30.14 -4.32 17.71
N LYS A 265 -29.86 -3.10 17.23
CA LYS A 265 -28.67 -2.34 17.65
C LYS A 265 -28.82 -2.03 19.14
N LYS A 266 -28.00 -2.63 20.02
CA LYS A 266 -27.71 -2.05 21.33
C LYS A 266 -26.96 -0.74 21.08
N GLN A 267 -27.70 0.36 21.11
CA GLN A 267 -27.14 1.70 21.07
C GLN A 267 -26.62 1.99 22.49
N LEU A 268 -25.31 1.99 22.69
CA LEU A 268 -24.70 2.50 23.91
C LEU A 268 -24.74 4.03 23.82
N VAL A 269 -25.85 4.59 24.30
CA VAL A 269 -26.04 6.03 24.44
C VAL A 269 -25.24 6.46 25.66
N ILE A 270 -24.03 6.99 25.45
CA ILE A 270 -23.33 7.75 26.50
C ILE A 270 -23.90 9.16 26.46
N THR A 271 -25.02 9.35 27.12
CA THR A 271 -25.55 10.67 27.44
C THR A 271 -24.65 11.28 28.50
N ARG A 272 -24.03 12.42 28.19
CA ARG A 272 -23.36 13.26 29.20
C ARG A 272 -24.44 13.81 30.14
N THR A 273 -24.50 13.29 31.36
CA THR A 273 -25.29 13.87 32.44
C THR A 273 -24.61 15.16 32.92
N PRO A 274 -25.34 16.27 33.11
CA PRO A 274 -24.77 17.54 33.55
C PRO A 274 -24.16 17.44 34.95
N THR A 275 -23.03 18.13 35.10
CA THR A 275 -22.23 18.26 36.33
C THR A 275 -23.08 18.75 37.49
N LEU A 276 -23.21 17.93 38.53
CA LEU A 276 -23.69 18.38 39.83
C LEU A 276 -22.62 19.29 40.44
N LYS A 277 -22.97 20.57 40.63
CA LYS A 277 -22.22 21.48 41.50
C LYS A 277 -22.35 20.97 42.92
N VAL A 278 -21.23 20.58 43.51
CA VAL A 278 -21.11 20.43 44.96
C VAL A 278 -20.58 21.77 45.47
N GLU A 279 -21.43 22.52 46.14
CA GLU A 279 -21.04 23.66 46.97
C GLU A 279 -20.23 23.12 48.15
N GLU A 280 -18.98 23.56 48.29
CA GLU A 280 -18.23 23.38 49.53
C GLU A 280 -18.66 24.48 50.52
N PRO A 281 -18.93 24.15 51.80
CA PRO A 281 -19.39 25.12 52.77
C PRO A 281 -18.25 26.04 53.23
N ASP A 282 -18.53 27.35 53.18
CA ASP A 282 -17.74 28.40 53.81
C ASP A 282 -17.69 28.26 55.34
N GLY A 283 -16.51 28.57 55.89
CA GLY A 283 -16.27 28.84 57.32
C GLY A 283 -15.26 27.85 57.91
N GLY A 284 -14.11 28.24 58.45
CA GLY A 284 -13.65 29.54 58.93
C GLY A 284 -12.86 29.30 60.22
N VAL A 285 -11.69 29.93 60.30
CA VAL A 285 -10.97 30.38 61.53
C VAL A 285 -10.54 29.32 62.55
N ALA A 286 -9.23 29.06 62.60
CA ALA A 286 -8.31 29.38 63.72
C ALA A 286 -6.99 28.60 63.56
#